data_AF-A0A0C2BNA2-F1
#
_entry.id   AF-A0A0C2BNA2-F1
#
_cell.length_a   1.000
_cell.length_b   1.000
_cell.length_c   1.000
_cell.angle_alpha   90.00
_cell.angle_beta   90.00
_cell.angle_gamma   90.00
#
_symmetry.space_group_name_H-M   'P 1'
#
loop_
_entity.id
_entity.type
_entity.pdbx_description
1 polymer ?
#
loop_
_entity_poly.entity_id
_entity_poly.type
_entity_poly.pdbx_seq_one_letter_code
_entity_poly.pdbx_strand_id
1 'polypeptide(L)'
;MAESTRVSPEELERREKYLRAGLREVNLMDPFTWSYPLKGAGVMVAIVPRLIGVAVMGAVGYGMGSLREHHYKTRDAVIQHYIELHPKDFDHFNDRCGRPFSQILLPWYPRRTQYTKYD
;
A
#
# COMPACT_ATOMS: atom_id res chain seq x y z
N MET A 1 -27.57 51.56 -20.30
CA MET A 1 -26.12 51.47 -20.58
C MET A 1 -25.82 52.41 -21.72
N ALA A 2 -24.70 53.15 -21.66
CA ALA A 2 -24.31 54.08 -22.73
C ALA A 2 -23.86 53.31 -23.97
N GLU A 3 -24.07 53.87 -25.16
CA GLU A 3 -23.68 53.24 -26.44
C GLU A 3 -22.17 52.95 -26.49
N SER A 4 -21.36 53.81 -25.86
CA SER A 4 -19.90 53.65 -25.67
C SER A 4 -19.49 52.43 -24.83
N THR A 5 -20.41 51.84 -24.07
CA THR A 5 -20.15 50.65 -23.25
C THR A 5 -20.65 49.35 -23.89
N ARG A 6 -21.29 49.44 -25.07
CA ARG A 6 -21.87 48.29 -25.75
C ARG A 6 -20.83 47.66 -26.67
N VAL A 7 -20.44 46.42 -26.39
CA VAL A 7 -19.55 45.64 -27.26
C VAL A 7 -20.33 45.25 -28.53
N SER A 8 -19.68 45.31 -29.69
CA SER A 8 -20.29 44.91 -30.95
C SER A 8 -20.68 43.42 -30.94
N PRO A 9 -21.75 43.02 -31.67
CA PRO A 9 -22.18 41.62 -31.72
C PRO A 9 -21.07 40.67 -32.20
N GLU A 10 -20.30 41.09 -33.20
CA GLU A 10 -19.19 40.32 -33.76
C GLU A 10 -18.08 40.07 -32.72
N GLU A 11 -17.78 41.07 -31.89
CA GLU A 11 -16.76 40.93 -30.87
C GLU A 11 -17.26 40.09 -29.67
N LEU A 12 -18.56 40.10 -29.39
CA LEU A 12 -19.19 39.17 -28.47
C LEU A 12 -19.08 37.72 -28.98
N GLU A 13 -19.42 37.45 -30.24
CA GLU A 13 -19.30 36.12 -30.84
C GLU A 13 -17.85 35.60 -30.81
N ARG A 14 -16.88 36.48 -31.12
CA ARG A 14 -15.44 36.17 -31.00
C ARG A 14 -15.09 35.72 -29.57
N ARG A 15 -15.59 36.42 -28.55
CA ARG A 15 -15.33 36.10 -27.13
C ARG A 15 -16.04 34.81 -26.71
N GLU A 16 -17.28 34.65 -27.12
CA GLU A 16 -18.09 33.46 -26.78
C GLU A 16 -17.50 32.17 -27.36
N LYS A 17 -16.86 32.24 -28.54
CA LYS A 17 -16.16 31.09 -29.15
C LYS A 17 -15.07 30.50 -28.22
N TYR A 18 -14.37 31.33 -27.46
CA TYR A 18 -13.33 30.86 -26.52
C TYR A 18 -13.88 30.51 -25.13
N LEU A 19 -14.94 31.20 -24.70
CA LEU A 19 -15.49 31.08 -23.35
C LEU A 19 -16.46 29.90 -23.20
N ARG A 20 -17.33 29.66 -24.19
CA ARG A 20 -18.36 28.61 -24.09
C ARG A 20 -17.78 27.24 -24.45
N ALA A 21 -18.09 26.25 -23.62
CA ALA A 21 -17.72 24.86 -23.89
C ALA A 21 -18.44 24.35 -25.15
N GLY A 22 -17.72 23.66 -26.04
CA GLY A 22 -18.26 23.09 -27.28
C GLY A 22 -18.28 24.00 -28.50
N LEU A 23 -17.97 25.31 -28.37
CA LEU A 23 -17.78 26.21 -29.52
C LEU A 23 -16.32 26.32 -29.98
N ARG A 24 -15.37 25.82 -29.16
CA ARG A 24 -13.96 25.74 -29.52
C ARG A 24 -13.73 24.61 -30.52
N GLU A 25 -12.77 24.82 -31.41
CA GLU A 25 -12.30 23.79 -32.33
C GLU A 25 -11.68 22.63 -31.52
N VAL A 26 -12.10 21.41 -31.86
CA VAL A 26 -11.68 20.21 -31.12
C VAL A 26 -10.20 19.96 -31.41
N ASN A 27 -9.40 19.95 -30.35
CA ASN A 27 -7.99 19.59 -30.39
C ASN A 27 -7.79 18.29 -29.62
N LEU A 28 -7.19 17.29 -30.26
CA LEU A 28 -6.94 15.98 -29.65
C LEU A 28 -5.99 16.06 -28.44
N MET A 29 -5.05 17.00 -28.41
CA MET A 29 -4.10 17.12 -27.30
C MET A 29 -4.64 17.96 -26.14
N ASP A 30 -5.73 18.71 -26.34
CA ASP A 30 -6.36 19.51 -25.28
C ASP A 30 -7.74 18.93 -24.88
N PRO A 31 -7.83 18.19 -23.77
CA PRO A 31 -9.08 17.59 -23.30
C PRO A 31 -10.13 18.62 -22.90
N PHE A 32 -9.79 19.90 -22.72
CA PHE A 32 -10.77 20.94 -22.43
C PHE A 32 -11.63 21.33 -23.64
N THR A 33 -11.14 21.06 -24.85
CA THR A 33 -11.87 21.31 -26.11
C THR A 33 -12.86 20.20 -26.48
N TRP A 34 -12.76 19.03 -25.84
CA TRP A 34 -13.60 17.87 -26.17
C TRP A 34 -15.05 18.07 -25.71
N SER A 35 -15.98 17.35 -26.34
CA SER A 35 -17.37 17.28 -25.87
C SER A 35 -17.46 16.54 -24.52
N TYR A 36 -18.50 16.81 -23.72
CA TYR A 36 -18.66 16.18 -22.40
C TYR A 36 -18.64 14.64 -22.44
N PRO A 37 -19.27 13.95 -23.40
CA PRO A 37 -19.16 12.49 -23.52
C PRO A 37 -17.72 12.02 -23.77
N LEU A 38 -16.96 12.74 -24.60
CA LEU A 38 -15.56 12.41 -24.88
C LEU A 38 -14.66 12.61 -23.66
N LYS A 39 -14.91 13.65 -22.85
CA LYS A 39 -14.20 13.83 -21.58
C LYS A 39 -14.45 12.66 -20.63
N GLY A 40 -15.71 12.23 -20.52
CA GLY A 40 -16.08 11.05 -19.72
C GLY A 40 -15.36 9.79 -20.20
N ALA A 41 -15.35 9.54 -21.51
CA ALA A 41 -14.61 8.42 -22.10
C ALA A 41 -13.11 8.49 -21.81
N GLY A 42 -12.49 9.67 -21.91
CA GLY A 42 -11.08 9.87 -21.59
C GLY A 42 -10.73 9.52 -20.14
N VAL A 43 -11.58 9.90 -19.19
CA VAL A 43 -11.42 9.52 -17.77
C VAL A 43 -11.53 8.00 -17.59
N MET A 44 -12.51 7.36 -18.23
CA MET A 44 -12.68 5.91 -18.14
C MET A 44 -11.49 5.14 -18.75
N VAL A 45 -11.00 5.56 -19.91
CA VAL A 45 -9.81 4.97 -20.55
C VAL A 45 -8.55 5.16 -19.69
N ALA A 46 -8.46 6.25 -18.93
CA ALA A 46 -7.36 6.42 -17.98
C ALA A 46 -7.50 5.47 -16.78
N ILE A 47 -8.69 5.35 -16.18
CA ILE A 47 -8.85 4.63 -14.90
C ILE A 47 -8.90 3.11 -15.10
N VAL A 48 -9.67 2.63 -16.09
CA VAL A 48 -9.98 1.20 -16.24
C VAL A 48 -8.73 0.33 -16.40
N PRO A 49 -7.74 0.65 -17.27
CA PRO A 49 -6.53 -0.17 -17.40
C PRO A 49 -5.72 -0.24 -16.11
N ARG A 50 -5.70 0.84 -15.32
CA ARG A 50 -5.00 0.88 -14.03
C ARG A 50 -5.68 -0.02 -13.01
N LEU A 51 -7.01 -0.01 -12.96
CA LEU A 51 -7.78 -0.91 -12.08
C LEU A 51 -7.59 -2.38 -12.49
N ILE A 52 -7.57 -2.67 -13.80
CA ILE A 52 -7.25 -4.02 -14.31
C ILE A 52 -5.85 -4.43 -13.85
N GLY A 53 -4.86 -3.54 -13.97
CA GLY A 53 -3.50 -3.80 -13.50
C GLY A 53 -3.44 -4.13 -12.01
N VAL A 54 -4.14 -3.37 -11.17
CA VAL A 54 -4.23 -3.64 -9.72
C VAL A 54 -4.90 -4.98 -9.44
N ALA A 55 -6.00 -5.30 -10.14
CA ALA A 55 -6.70 -6.57 -9.96
C ALA A 55 -5.84 -7.77 -10.35
N VAL A 56 -5.14 -7.69 -11.48
CA VAL A 56 -4.21 -8.76 -11.94
C VAL A 56 -3.09 -8.95 -10.93
N MET A 57 -2.48 -7.87 -10.45
CA MET A 57 -1.41 -7.95 -9.44
C MET A 57 -1.92 -8.55 -8.13
N GLY A 58 -3.12 -8.18 -7.69
CA GLY A 58 -3.77 -8.77 -6.52
C GLY A 58 -4.01 -10.27 -6.68
N ALA A 59 -4.50 -10.71 -7.84
CA ALA A 59 -4.73 -12.12 -8.12
C ALA A 59 -3.44 -12.94 -8.13
N VAL A 60 -2.37 -12.40 -8.75
CA VAL A 60 -1.04 -13.04 -8.74
C VAL A 60 -0.49 -13.14 -7.32
N GLY A 61 -0.59 -12.06 -6.55
CA GLY A 61 -0.16 -12.05 -5.14
C GLY A 61 -0.91 -13.08 -4.29
N TYR A 62 -2.22 -13.20 -4.49
CA TYR A 62 -3.04 -14.21 -3.82
C TYR A 62 -2.61 -15.64 -4.18
N GLY A 63 -2.40 -15.92 -5.47
CA GLY A 63 -1.93 -17.23 -5.95
C GLY A 63 -0.55 -17.60 -5.41
N MET A 64 0.39 -16.65 -5.39
CA MET A 64 1.71 -16.88 -4.80
C MET A 64 1.63 -17.09 -3.28
N GLY A 65 0.75 -16.35 -2.61
CA GLY A 65 0.48 -16.48 -1.19
C GLY A 65 -0.05 -17.86 -0.81
N SER A 66 -1.00 -18.41 -1.57
CA SER A 66 -1.60 -19.72 -1.30
C SER A 66 -0.61 -20.86 -1.53
N LEU A 67 0.22 -20.78 -2.58
CA LEU A 67 1.31 -21.75 -2.82
C LEU A 67 2.33 -21.75 -1.68
N ARG A 68 2.72 -20.56 -1.21
CA ARG A 68 3.62 -20.40 -0.07
C ARG A 68 3.03 -21.00 1.20
N GLU A 69 1.75 -20.74 1.45
CA GLU A 69 1.04 -21.30 2.62
C GLU A 69 1.00 -22.84 2.56
N HIS A 70 0.72 -23.42 1.39
CA HIS A 70 0.72 -24.86 1.22
C HIS A 70 2.10 -25.47 1.50
N HIS A 71 3.17 -24.84 0.99
CA HIS A 71 4.55 -25.26 1.27
C HIS A 71 4.89 -25.22 2.76
N TYR A 72 4.46 -24.19 3.49
CA TYR A 72 4.71 -24.12 4.93
C TYR A 72 3.89 -25.15 5.71
N LYS A 73 2.65 -25.43 5.31
CA LYS A 73 1.85 -26.50 5.93
C LYS A 73 2.52 -27.86 5.79
N THR A 74 3.03 -28.20 4.59
CA THR A 74 3.72 -29.48 4.38
C THR A 74 5.04 -29.55 5.14
N ARG A 75 5.83 -28.47 5.13
CA ARG A 75 7.05 -28.37 5.93
C ARG A 75 6.77 -28.61 7.42
N ASP A 76 5.80 -27.89 7.98
CA ASP A 76 5.49 -27.98 9.41
C ASP A 76 4.93 -29.35 9.78
N ALA A 77 4.13 -29.98 8.91
CA ALA A 77 3.67 -31.36 9.10
C ALA A 77 4.83 -32.37 9.14
N VAL A 78 5.82 -32.22 8.24
CA VAL A 78 7.03 -33.07 8.23
C VAL A 78 7.85 -32.87 9.50
N ILE A 79 8.06 -31.61 9.92
CA ILE A 79 8.80 -31.30 11.14
C ILE A 79 8.11 -31.89 12.36
N GLN A 80 6.79 -31.69 12.48
CA GLN A 80 6.01 -32.24 13.57
C GLN A 80 6.13 -33.77 13.61
N HIS A 81 5.95 -34.43 12.46
CA HIS A 81 6.08 -35.88 12.36
C HIS A 81 7.48 -36.37 12.75
N TYR A 82 8.53 -35.64 12.35
CA TYR A 82 9.91 -35.97 12.73
C TYR A 82 10.13 -35.89 14.25
N ILE A 83 9.59 -34.85 14.91
CA ILE A 83 9.65 -34.68 16.37
C ILE A 83 8.95 -35.83 17.09
N GLU A 84 7.79 -36.25 16.58
CA GLU A 84 7.03 -37.37 17.14
C GLU A 84 7.78 -38.72 17.02
N LEU A 85 8.49 -38.94 15.91
CA LEU A 85 9.29 -40.16 15.68
C LEU A 85 10.57 -40.21 16.53
N HIS A 86 11.19 -39.06 16.79
CA HIS A 86 12.50 -38.96 17.46
C HIS A 86 12.42 -38.13 18.74
N PRO A 87 11.61 -38.51 19.76
CA PRO A 87 11.45 -37.70 20.96
C PRO A 87 12.78 -37.47 21.69
N LYS A 88 13.70 -38.45 21.64
CA LYS A 88 15.03 -38.39 22.26
C LYS A 88 15.91 -37.25 21.75
N ASP A 89 15.79 -36.90 20.46
CA ASP A 89 16.55 -35.78 19.87
C ASP A 89 16.09 -34.43 20.42
N PHE A 90 14.87 -34.39 20.98
CA PHE A 90 14.14 -33.20 21.38
C PHE A 90 13.86 -33.14 22.89
N ASP A 91 14.48 -34.00 23.69
CA ASP A 91 14.28 -34.08 25.14
C ASP A 91 14.57 -32.74 25.85
N HIS A 92 15.44 -31.90 25.28
CA HIS A 92 15.76 -30.56 25.79
C HIS A 92 14.59 -29.56 25.72
N PHE A 93 13.54 -29.84 24.93
CA PHE A 93 12.31 -29.03 24.89
C PHE A 93 11.34 -29.36 26.03
N ASN A 94 11.53 -30.49 26.72
CA ASN A 94 10.71 -30.84 27.88
C ASN A 94 11.02 -29.94 29.10
N ASP A 95 12.20 -29.32 29.13
CA ASP A 95 12.57 -28.26 30.08
C ASP A 95 11.98 -26.89 29.66
N ARG A 96 10.68 -26.86 29.34
CA ARG A 96 9.95 -25.67 28.86
C ARG A 96 10.01 -24.49 29.84
N CYS A 97 10.17 -24.77 31.13
CA CYS A 97 10.33 -23.76 32.18
C CYS A 97 11.79 -23.34 32.38
N GLY A 98 12.72 -23.83 31.55
CA GLY A 98 14.15 -23.62 31.68
C GLY A 98 14.71 -24.14 32.99
N ARG A 99 15.99 -23.83 33.24
CA ARG A 99 16.54 -23.95 34.60
C ARG A 99 15.92 -22.84 35.48
N PRO A 100 15.55 -23.12 36.74
CA PRO A 100 15.05 -22.08 37.63
C PRO A 100 16.08 -20.95 37.74
N PHE A 101 15.63 -19.70 37.93
CA PHE A 101 16.53 -18.55 38.04
C PHE A 101 17.61 -18.73 39.10
N SER A 102 17.36 -19.50 40.16
CA SER A 102 18.36 -19.86 41.17
C SER A 102 19.58 -20.62 40.61
N GLN A 103 19.44 -21.31 39.48
CA GLN A 103 20.53 -22.03 38.79
C GLN A 103 21.23 -21.19 37.71
N ILE A 104 20.66 -20.03 37.33
CA ILE A 104 21.15 -19.17 36.24
C ILE A 104 21.72 -17.86 36.78
N LEU A 105 21.11 -17.31 37.84
CA LEU A 105 21.50 -16.02 38.40
C LEU A 105 22.92 -16.10 38.95
N LEU A 106 23.80 -15.33 38.33
CA LEU A 106 25.12 -15.04 38.87
C LEU A 106 24.96 -14.26 40.18
N PRO A 107 25.86 -14.46 41.16
CA PRO A 107 25.86 -13.66 42.38
C PRO A 107 25.90 -12.17 42.06
N TRP A 108 24.95 -11.43 42.61
CA TRP A 108 24.88 -9.98 42.42
C TRP A 108 25.94 -9.30 43.28
N TYR A 109 26.91 -8.64 42.62
CA TYR A 109 27.91 -7.81 43.27
C TYR A 109 27.55 -6.33 43.11
N PRO A 110 26.93 -5.69 44.12
CA PRO A 110 26.61 -4.26 44.04
C PRO A 110 27.87 -3.41 44.00
N ARG A 111 27.90 -2.40 43.13
CA ARG A 111 28.90 -1.32 43.16
C ARG A 111 28.57 -0.35 44.31
N ARG A 112 29.29 -0.42 45.43
CA ARG A 112 28.97 0.32 46.67
C ARG A 112 29.65 1.70 46.83
N THR A 113 30.32 2.26 45.82
CA THR A 113 31.20 3.44 46.04
C THR A 113 31.16 4.54 44.97
N GLN A 114 30.05 4.75 44.25
CA GLN A 114 29.95 5.86 43.28
C GLN A 114 29.12 7.08 43.73
N TYR A 115 28.69 7.12 44.99
CA TYR A 115 28.11 8.35 45.54
C TYR A 115 29.17 9.04 46.40
N THR A 116 29.83 10.05 45.83
CA THR A 116 30.45 11.10 46.64
C THR A 116 29.34 11.74 47.45
N LYS A 117 29.39 11.61 48.78
CA LYS A 117 28.59 12.47 49.65
C LYS A 117 29.07 13.90 49.40
N TYR A 118 28.18 14.77 48.95
CA TYR A 118 28.42 16.21 48.99
C TYR A 118 28.00 16.66 50.39
N ASP A 119 28.94 17.25 51.12
CA ASP A 119 28.71 17.90 52.42
C ASP A 119 27.85 19.16 52.27
#